data_AF-A0A520ENT5-F1
#
_entry.id   AF-A0A520ENT5-F1
#
_cell.length_a   1.000
_cell.length_b   1.000
_cell.length_c   1.000
_cell.angle_alpha   90.00
_cell.angle_beta   90.00
_cell.angle_gamma   90.00
#
_symmetry.space_group_name_H-M   'P 1'
#
loop_
_entity.id
_entity.type
_entity.pdbx_description
1 polymer ?
#
loop_
_entity_poly.entity_id
_entity_poly.type
_entity_poly.pdbx_seq_one_letter_code
_entity_poly.pdbx_strand_id
1 'polypeptide(L)'
;HGIVMRDYLVVTRGVDPVALEEARMIHMTNGFASPAGSQTGLLHSVAYVTFQELATRVSHRNTGKVCDDPIADRMLQRIAADENLHMIFYRNITGAAMDIAPDQTLDAVSDIVTNFVMPGAGMPNFRRNGVLMAKHGIYDLRQHLEDVVWPVLRKWQVFERNDFTARGENKREELAAFLEDLERQATKFEEMRDRSLARERAKAEARAS
;
A
#
# COMPACT_ATOMS: atom_id res chain seq x y z
N HIS A 1 -16.47 3.78 2.02
CA HIS A 1 -16.21 2.97 0.81
C HIS A 1 -16.70 1.53 0.87
N GLY A 2 -16.58 0.82 2.00
CA GLY A 2 -16.97 -0.60 2.09
C GLY A 2 -18.40 -0.94 1.62
N ILE A 3 -19.38 -0.09 1.92
CA ILE A 3 -20.80 -0.29 1.52
C ILE A 3 -20.93 -0.41 -0.01
N VAL A 4 -20.44 0.58 -0.76
CA VAL A 4 -20.63 0.60 -2.22
C VAL A 4 -19.90 -0.57 -2.91
N MET A 5 -18.71 -0.95 -2.43
CA MET A 5 -17.97 -2.11 -2.97
C MET A 5 -18.70 -3.42 -2.68
N ARG A 6 -19.19 -3.59 -1.44
CA ARG A 6 -19.96 -4.76 -1.03
C ARG A 6 -21.23 -4.89 -1.86
N ASP A 7 -22.01 -3.82 -1.98
CA ASP A 7 -23.29 -3.86 -2.69
C ASP A 7 -23.07 -4.14 -4.18
N TYR A 8 -22.02 -3.56 -4.79
CA TYR A 8 -21.60 -3.91 -6.15
C TYR A 8 -21.34 -5.41 -6.29
N LEU A 9 -20.49 -5.99 -5.42
CA LEU A 9 -20.12 -7.40 -5.46
C LEU A 9 -21.32 -8.34 -5.26
N VAL A 10 -22.25 -7.99 -4.36
CA VAL A 10 -23.43 -8.80 -4.05
C VAL A 10 -24.48 -8.72 -5.17
N VAL A 11 -24.79 -7.51 -5.65
CA VAL A 11 -25.82 -7.30 -6.69
C VAL A 11 -25.40 -7.89 -8.03
N THR A 12 -24.12 -7.74 -8.39
CA THR A 12 -23.57 -8.35 -9.61
C THR A 12 -23.34 -9.86 -9.48
N ARG A 13 -23.42 -10.40 -8.25
CA ARG A 13 -23.03 -11.78 -7.91
C ARG A 13 -21.60 -12.09 -8.35
N GLY A 14 -20.70 -11.11 -8.27
CA GLY A 14 -19.30 -11.24 -8.67
C GLY A 14 -18.46 -12.12 -7.72
N VAL A 15 -18.97 -12.41 -6.53
CA VAL A 15 -18.37 -13.32 -5.53
C VAL A 15 -19.46 -14.09 -4.78
N ASP A 16 -19.06 -15.12 -4.04
CA ASP A 16 -19.92 -15.75 -3.04
C ASP A 16 -20.19 -14.78 -1.88
N PRO A 17 -21.44 -14.33 -1.68
CA PRO A 17 -21.77 -13.35 -0.64
C PRO A 17 -21.64 -13.93 0.77
N VAL A 18 -21.77 -15.25 0.96
CA VAL A 18 -21.61 -15.88 2.28
C VAL A 18 -20.14 -15.86 2.67
N ALA A 19 -19.26 -16.34 1.78
CA ALA A 19 -17.82 -16.32 2.01
C ALA A 19 -17.28 -14.89 2.22
N LEU A 20 -17.83 -13.89 1.51
CA LEU A 20 -17.47 -12.49 1.70
C LEU A 20 -17.80 -12.00 3.13
N GLU A 21 -19.00 -12.28 3.62
CA GLU A 21 -19.42 -11.86 4.96
C GLU A 21 -18.65 -12.61 6.06
N GLU A 22 -18.42 -13.91 5.91
CA GLU A 22 -17.60 -14.69 6.84
C GLU A 22 -16.19 -14.12 6.94
N ALA A 23 -15.55 -13.82 5.81
CA ALA A 23 -14.23 -13.20 5.78
C ALA A 23 -14.22 -11.82 6.47
N ARG A 24 -15.27 -11.01 6.25
CA ARG A 24 -15.44 -9.70 6.91
C ARG A 24 -15.58 -9.86 8.42
N MET A 25 -16.40 -10.80 8.89
CA MET A 25 -16.62 -11.05 10.31
C MET A 25 -15.35 -11.56 11.00
N ILE A 26 -14.59 -12.45 10.36
CA ILE A 26 -13.28 -12.92 10.87
C ILE A 26 -12.33 -11.72 11.02
N HIS A 27 -12.17 -10.93 9.96
CA HIS A 27 -11.26 -9.79 9.98
C HIS A 27 -11.64 -8.77 11.06
N MET A 28 -12.93 -8.47 11.19
CA MET A 28 -13.40 -7.51 12.20
C MET A 28 -13.30 -8.03 13.63
N THR A 29 -13.41 -9.35 13.82
CA THR A 29 -13.22 -9.98 15.14
C THR A 29 -11.75 -9.98 15.54
N ASN A 30 -10.83 -10.21 14.59
CA ASN A 30 -9.40 -10.16 14.85
C ASN A 30 -8.92 -8.74 15.19
N GLY A 31 -9.59 -7.73 14.64
CA GLY A 31 -9.19 -6.33 14.77
C GLY A 31 -7.87 -6.04 14.03
N PHE A 32 -7.31 -4.87 14.31
CA PHE A 32 -6.02 -4.45 13.78
C PHE A 32 -5.20 -3.79 14.89
N ALA A 33 -3.94 -4.19 15.00
CA ALA A 33 -2.95 -3.52 15.83
C ALA A 33 -1.94 -2.82 14.93
N SER A 34 -1.58 -1.58 15.27
CA SER A 34 -0.57 -0.84 14.51
C SER A 34 0.76 -1.60 14.52
N PRO A 35 1.50 -1.63 13.39
CA PRO A 35 2.83 -2.24 13.32
C PRO A 35 3.83 -1.58 14.28
N ALA A 36 3.60 -0.33 14.68
CA ALA A 36 4.42 0.39 15.65
C ALA A 36 4.27 -0.13 17.11
N GLY A 37 3.39 -1.09 17.36
CA GLY A 37 3.19 -1.69 18.69
C GLY A 37 2.77 -0.67 19.76
N SER A 38 3.40 -0.73 20.92
CA SER A 38 3.16 0.19 22.05
C SER A 38 3.73 1.60 21.84
N GLN A 39 4.48 1.84 20.77
CA GLN A 39 5.01 3.17 20.40
C GLN A 39 4.06 3.93 19.46
N THR A 40 2.75 3.76 19.65
CA THR A 40 1.70 4.36 18.82
C THR A 40 1.43 5.81 19.24
N GLY A 41 2.34 6.70 18.87
CA GLY A 41 2.14 8.15 18.98
C GLY A 41 1.36 8.73 17.79
N LEU A 42 1.02 10.02 17.89
CA LEU A 42 0.40 10.76 16.78
C LEU A 42 1.24 10.66 15.50
N LEU A 43 2.56 10.83 15.60
CA LEU A 43 3.48 10.84 14.45
C LEU A 43 3.47 9.51 13.68
N HIS A 44 3.63 8.37 14.37
CA HIS A 44 3.51 7.05 13.74
C HIS A 44 2.14 6.84 13.11
N SER A 45 1.07 7.31 13.77
CA SER A 45 -0.29 7.18 13.25
C SER A 45 -0.47 7.94 11.94
N VAL A 46 -0.12 9.24 11.91
CA VAL A 46 -0.28 10.09 10.71
C VAL A 46 0.68 9.70 9.59
N ALA A 47 1.90 9.22 9.93
CA ALA A 47 2.81 8.65 8.95
C ALA A 47 2.23 7.36 8.35
N TYR A 48 1.74 6.43 9.17
CA TYR A 48 1.13 5.18 8.71
C TYR A 48 0.00 5.42 7.73
N VAL A 49 -0.99 6.25 8.11
CA VAL A 49 -2.15 6.51 7.23
C VAL A 49 -1.76 7.29 5.98
N THR A 50 -0.71 8.11 6.00
CA THR A 50 -0.21 8.76 4.78
C THR A 50 0.18 7.74 3.70
N PHE A 51 1.00 6.75 4.06
CA PHE A 51 1.42 5.72 3.12
C PHE A 51 0.28 4.75 2.79
N GLN A 52 -0.55 4.40 3.78
CA GLN A 52 -1.64 3.47 3.58
C GLN A 52 -2.73 4.03 2.66
N GLU A 53 -3.12 5.30 2.81
CA GLU A 53 -4.10 5.96 1.94
C GLU A 53 -3.57 6.11 0.49
N LEU A 54 -2.27 6.38 0.32
CA LEU A 54 -1.68 6.41 -1.02
C LEU A 54 -1.66 5.01 -1.66
N ALA A 55 -1.34 3.98 -0.88
CA ALA A 55 -1.37 2.59 -1.33
C ALA A 55 -2.78 2.17 -1.76
N THR A 56 -3.82 2.48 -0.98
CA THR A 56 -5.21 2.16 -1.35
C THR A 56 -5.66 2.95 -2.56
N ARG A 57 -5.28 4.23 -2.70
CA ARG A 57 -5.53 5.00 -3.93
C ARG A 57 -4.97 4.30 -5.17
N VAL A 58 -3.70 3.86 -5.12
CA VAL A 58 -3.05 3.14 -6.23
C VAL A 58 -3.80 1.85 -6.53
N SER A 59 -4.08 1.05 -5.50
CA SER A 59 -4.80 -0.22 -5.65
C SER A 59 -6.20 -0.02 -6.26
N HIS A 60 -7.02 0.90 -5.74
CA HIS A 60 -8.37 1.14 -6.25
C HIS A 60 -8.35 1.59 -7.71
N ARG A 61 -7.45 2.52 -8.07
CA ARG A 61 -7.29 2.99 -9.45
C ARG A 61 -6.90 1.85 -10.40
N ASN A 62 -5.97 0.99 -9.99
CA ASN A 62 -5.54 -0.13 -10.83
C ASN A 62 -6.61 -1.22 -10.92
N THR A 63 -7.30 -1.53 -9.82
CA THR A 63 -8.44 -2.45 -9.82
C THR A 63 -9.53 -1.99 -10.77
N GLY A 64 -9.89 -0.70 -10.78
CA GLY A 64 -10.90 -0.16 -11.69
C GLY A 64 -10.59 -0.44 -13.17
N LYS A 65 -9.32 -0.27 -13.56
CA LYS A 65 -8.84 -0.56 -14.92
C LYS A 65 -8.85 -2.06 -15.24
N VAL A 66 -8.44 -2.90 -14.29
CA VAL A 66 -8.31 -4.36 -14.49
C VAL A 66 -9.68 -5.04 -14.50
N CYS A 67 -10.67 -4.51 -13.77
CA CYS A 67 -12.02 -5.07 -13.72
C CYS A 67 -12.74 -5.08 -15.07
N ASP A 68 -12.38 -4.18 -15.99
CA ASP A 68 -13.02 -4.03 -17.31
C ASP A 68 -14.57 -3.90 -17.22
N ASP A 69 -15.06 -3.29 -16.13
CA ASP A 69 -16.47 -3.02 -15.89
C ASP A 69 -16.68 -1.51 -15.68
N PRO A 70 -17.53 -0.84 -16.50
CA PRO A 70 -17.75 0.60 -16.41
C PRO A 70 -18.38 1.09 -15.09
N ILE A 71 -19.03 0.22 -14.32
CA ILE A 71 -19.60 0.57 -13.01
C ILE A 71 -18.50 0.51 -11.96
N ALA A 72 -17.71 -0.56 -11.93
CA ALA A 72 -16.56 -0.74 -11.06
C ALA A 72 -15.51 0.36 -11.27
N ASP A 73 -15.16 0.68 -12.52
CA ASP A 73 -14.18 1.71 -12.82
C ASP A 73 -14.62 3.08 -12.26
N ARG A 74 -15.87 3.51 -12.56
CA ARG A 74 -16.40 4.77 -12.03
C ARG A 74 -16.52 4.78 -10.50
N MET A 75 -16.93 3.68 -9.90
CA MET A 75 -17.01 3.54 -8.44
C MET A 75 -15.63 3.66 -7.78
N LEU A 76 -14.65 2.92 -8.29
CA LEU A 76 -13.29 2.87 -7.74
C LEU A 76 -12.52 4.17 -8.01
N GLN A 77 -12.79 4.88 -9.10
CA GLN A 77 -12.27 6.24 -9.33
C GLN A 77 -12.74 7.22 -8.26
N ARG A 78 -14.01 7.15 -7.83
CA ARG A 78 -14.52 7.99 -6.73
C ARG A 78 -13.85 7.65 -5.40
N ILE A 79 -13.74 6.36 -5.10
CA ILE A 79 -13.03 5.91 -3.89
C ILE A 79 -11.57 6.40 -3.92
N ALA A 80 -10.85 6.18 -5.02
CA ALA A 80 -9.47 6.64 -5.17
C ALA A 80 -9.32 8.17 -5.06
N ALA A 81 -10.34 8.95 -5.43
CA ALA A 81 -10.35 10.39 -5.24
C ALA A 81 -10.43 10.77 -3.75
N ASP A 82 -11.27 10.08 -2.97
CA ASP A 82 -11.34 10.25 -1.51
C ASP A 82 -10.01 9.87 -0.85
N GLU A 83 -9.44 8.71 -1.17
CA GLU A 83 -8.15 8.26 -0.61
C GLU A 83 -7.03 9.27 -0.92
N ASN A 84 -7.08 9.92 -2.08
CA ASN A 84 -6.13 10.98 -2.42
C ASN A 84 -6.28 12.22 -1.52
N LEU A 85 -7.51 12.61 -1.18
CA LEU A 85 -7.76 13.72 -0.25
C LEU A 85 -7.32 13.36 1.17
N HIS A 86 -7.60 12.14 1.63
CA HIS A 86 -7.13 11.63 2.93
C HIS A 86 -5.61 11.62 3.01
N MET A 87 -4.95 11.06 1.99
CA MET A 87 -3.50 11.06 1.88
C MET A 87 -2.92 12.47 1.95
N ILE A 88 -3.47 13.43 1.20
CA ILE A 88 -3.00 14.83 1.23
C ILE A 88 -3.15 15.41 2.63
N PHE A 89 -4.27 15.17 3.30
CA PHE A 89 -4.52 15.66 4.65
C PHE A 89 -3.47 15.15 5.64
N TYR A 90 -3.28 13.83 5.74
CA TYR A 90 -2.31 13.26 6.66
C TYR A 90 -0.86 13.59 6.30
N ARG A 91 -0.53 13.59 5.01
CA ARG A 91 0.81 13.97 4.53
C ARG A 91 1.16 15.40 4.92
N ASN A 92 0.20 16.32 4.87
CA ASN A 92 0.42 17.71 5.26
C ASN A 92 0.60 17.83 6.78
N ILE A 93 -0.11 17.04 7.59
CA ILE A 93 0.10 17.00 9.05
C ILE A 93 1.52 16.49 9.36
N THR A 94 1.94 15.37 8.77
CA THR A 94 3.30 14.84 8.96
C THR A 94 4.35 15.80 8.44
N GLY A 95 4.09 16.51 7.34
CA GLY A 95 4.98 17.55 6.82
C GLY A 95 5.18 18.70 7.82
N ALA A 96 4.08 19.21 8.41
CA ALA A 96 4.16 20.22 9.45
C ALA A 96 4.88 19.71 10.72
N ALA A 97 4.71 18.43 11.06
CA ALA A 97 5.46 17.82 12.16
C ALA A 97 6.96 17.74 11.87
N MET A 98 7.35 17.48 10.61
CA MET A 98 8.75 17.48 10.18
C MET A 98 9.39 18.86 10.39
N ASP A 99 8.64 19.95 10.19
CA ASP A 99 9.13 21.31 10.39
C ASP A 99 9.23 21.72 11.88
N ILE A 100 8.49 21.06 12.77
CA ILE A 100 8.49 21.34 14.22
C ILE A 100 9.49 20.46 14.97
N ALA A 101 9.53 19.17 14.62
CA ALA A 101 10.32 18.14 15.30
C ALA A 101 10.91 17.16 14.26
N PRO A 102 11.92 17.59 13.48
CA PRO A 102 12.42 16.86 12.32
C PRO A 102 12.93 15.46 12.67
N ASP A 103 13.85 15.34 13.63
CA ASP A 103 14.41 14.04 14.03
C ASP A 103 13.33 13.06 14.53
N GLN A 104 12.41 13.52 15.38
CA GLN A 104 11.36 12.66 15.93
C GLN A 104 10.36 12.22 14.85
N THR A 105 10.05 13.12 13.92
CA THR A 105 9.15 12.81 12.80
C THR A 105 9.82 11.85 11.82
N LEU A 106 11.11 12.02 11.54
CA LEU A 106 11.88 11.11 10.71
C LEU A 106 11.97 9.72 11.33
N ASP A 107 12.18 9.61 12.64
CA ASP A 107 12.14 8.33 13.37
C ASP A 107 10.80 7.61 13.09
N ALA A 108 9.67 8.30 13.29
CA ALA A 108 8.35 7.71 13.05
C ALA A 108 8.10 7.34 11.58
N VAL A 109 8.53 8.18 10.63
CA VAL A 109 8.41 7.90 9.19
C VAL A 109 9.24 6.67 8.82
N SER A 110 10.48 6.60 9.29
CA SER A 110 11.38 5.49 9.01
C SER A 110 10.85 4.17 9.59
N ASP A 111 10.36 4.19 10.84
CA ASP A 111 9.74 3.02 11.48
C ASP A 111 8.55 2.50 10.67
N ILE A 112 7.69 3.40 10.19
CA ILE A 112 6.52 3.04 9.38
C ILE A 112 6.93 2.50 8.01
N VAL A 113 7.88 3.12 7.32
CA VAL A 113 8.33 2.66 5.99
C VAL A 113 9.01 1.30 6.07
N THR A 114 9.86 1.10 7.08
CA THR A 114 10.62 -0.15 7.25
C THR A 114 9.78 -1.31 7.77
N ASN A 115 8.67 -1.04 8.47
CA ASN A 115 7.78 -2.05 9.04
C ASN A 115 6.35 -1.96 8.48
N PHE A 116 6.17 -1.46 7.26
CA PHE A 116 4.84 -1.23 6.72
C PHE A 116 4.06 -2.55 6.58
N VAL A 117 2.85 -2.58 7.15
CA VAL A 117 1.93 -3.73 7.03
C VAL A 117 0.55 -3.23 6.62
N MET A 118 -0.02 -3.88 5.60
CA MET A 118 -1.39 -3.61 5.18
C MET A 118 -2.38 -3.99 6.29
N PRO A 119 -3.44 -3.18 6.52
CA PRO A 119 -4.41 -3.45 7.58
C PRO A 119 -5.12 -4.81 7.41
N GLY A 120 -5.18 -5.29 6.16
CA GLY A 120 -5.74 -6.58 5.81
C GLY A 120 -4.89 -7.81 6.18
N ALA A 121 -3.70 -7.66 6.76
CA ALA A 121 -2.77 -8.79 6.96
C ALA A 121 -3.36 -9.99 7.75
N GLY A 122 -4.35 -9.75 8.62
CA GLY A 122 -5.05 -10.78 9.38
C GLY A 122 -6.27 -11.41 8.68
N MET A 123 -6.55 -11.07 7.41
CA MET A 123 -7.71 -11.62 6.69
C MET A 123 -7.45 -13.05 6.16
N PRO A 124 -8.50 -13.89 6.05
CA PRO A 124 -8.38 -15.17 5.36
C PRO A 124 -7.79 -15.02 3.95
N ASN A 125 -6.88 -15.93 3.58
CA ASN A 125 -6.22 -15.95 2.27
C ASN A 125 -5.38 -14.71 1.92
N PHE A 126 -5.03 -13.84 2.87
CA PHE A 126 -4.31 -12.58 2.61
C PHE A 126 -3.11 -12.74 1.67
N ARG A 127 -2.21 -13.70 1.98
CA ARG A 127 -0.99 -13.94 1.19
C ARG A 127 -1.30 -14.38 -0.24
N ARG A 128 -2.31 -15.23 -0.43
CA ARG A 128 -2.77 -15.68 -1.74
C ARG A 128 -3.37 -14.52 -2.55
N ASN A 129 -4.19 -13.70 -1.91
CA ASN A 129 -4.81 -12.53 -2.54
C ASN A 129 -3.75 -11.50 -2.95
N GLY A 130 -2.73 -11.26 -2.11
CA GLY A 130 -1.61 -10.39 -2.45
C GLY A 130 -0.83 -10.86 -3.68
N VAL A 131 -0.57 -12.17 -3.80
CA VAL A 131 0.06 -12.73 -5.02
C VAL A 131 -0.80 -12.52 -6.26
N LEU A 132 -2.13 -12.68 -6.16
CA LEU A 132 -3.05 -12.43 -7.27
C LEU A 132 -3.06 -10.94 -7.66
N MET A 133 -3.13 -10.03 -6.69
CA MET A 133 -3.08 -8.59 -6.93
C MET A 133 -1.81 -8.20 -7.69
N ALA A 134 -0.65 -8.68 -7.24
CA ALA A 134 0.63 -8.39 -7.88
C ALA A 134 0.72 -9.01 -9.29
N LYS A 135 0.23 -10.24 -9.46
CA LYS A 135 0.18 -10.92 -10.77
C LYS A 135 -0.65 -10.13 -11.79
N HIS A 136 -1.75 -9.52 -11.35
CA HIS A 136 -2.65 -8.73 -12.20
C HIS A 136 -2.31 -7.23 -12.23
N GLY A 137 -1.15 -6.82 -11.70
CA GLY A 137 -0.69 -5.42 -11.75
C GLY A 137 -1.52 -4.45 -10.92
N ILE A 138 -2.29 -4.95 -9.95
CA ILE A 138 -3.12 -4.13 -9.06
C ILE A 138 -2.25 -3.40 -8.04
N TYR A 139 -1.42 -4.16 -7.32
CA TYR A 139 -0.50 -3.64 -6.32
C TYR A 139 0.65 -4.63 -6.10
N ASP A 140 1.89 -4.17 -6.25
CA ASP A 140 3.10 -4.93 -5.98
C ASP A 140 4.20 -4.08 -5.30
N LEU A 141 5.37 -4.68 -5.07
CA LEU A 141 6.46 -4.04 -4.37
C LEU A 141 7.07 -2.85 -5.14
N ARG A 142 7.13 -2.94 -6.47
CA ARG A 142 7.59 -1.87 -7.34
C ARG A 142 6.66 -0.67 -7.25
N GLN A 143 5.35 -0.90 -7.38
CA GLN A 143 4.33 0.13 -7.22
C GLN A 143 4.34 0.73 -5.82
N HIS A 144 4.52 -0.08 -4.77
CA HIS A 144 4.67 0.45 -3.41
C HIS A 144 5.88 1.38 -3.29
N LEU A 145 7.04 1.00 -3.82
CA LEU A 145 8.23 1.84 -3.75
C LEU A 145 8.08 3.15 -4.54
N GLU A 146 7.66 3.05 -5.80
CA GLU A 146 7.67 4.18 -6.75
C GLU A 146 6.45 5.09 -6.67
N ASP A 147 5.27 4.52 -6.44
CA ASP A 147 4.00 5.26 -6.43
C ASP A 147 3.54 5.65 -5.02
N VAL A 148 4.12 5.04 -3.97
CA VAL A 148 3.73 5.29 -2.58
C VAL A 148 4.88 5.87 -1.75
N VAL A 149 6.00 5.15 -1.61
CA VAL A 149 7.07 5.54 -0.69
C VAL A 149 7.84 6.77 -1.20
N TRP A 150 8.43 6.68 -2.39
CA TRP A 150 9.23 7.77 -2.95
C TRP A 150 8.46 9.10 -3.11
N PRO A 151 7.20 9.13 -3.61
CA PRO A 151 6.47 10.38 -3.76
C PRO A 151 6.24 11.11 -2.43
N VAL A 152 6.01 10.36 -1.35
CA VAL A 152 5.82 10.92 -0.01
C VAL A 152 7.13 11.44 0.56
N LEU A 153 8.21 10.64 0.50
CA LEU A 153 9.53 11.05 1.00
C LEU A 153 10.06 12.28 0.26
N ARG A 154 9.90 12.34 -1.08
CA ARG A 154 10.24 13.52 -1.89
C ARG A 154 9.42 14.74 -1.51
N LYS A 155 8.13 14.56 -1.20
CA LYS A 155 7.26 15.67 -0.81
C LYS A 155 7.67 16.29 0.53
N TRP A 156 8.20 15.49 1.45
CA TRP A 156 8.78 15.97 2.72
C TRP A 156 10.26 16.34 2.62
N GLN A 157 10.87 16.16 1.44
CA GLN A 157 12.26 16.49 1.15
C GLN A 157 13.25 15.79 2.10
N VAL A 158 12.95 14.55 2.50
CA VAL A 158 13.69 13.82 3.55
C VAL A 158 15.20 13.78 3.27
N PHE A 159 15.61 13.65 2.01
CA PHE A 159 17.02 13.55 1.63
C PHE A 159 17.67 14.90 1.30
N GLU A 160 16.88 15.96 1.17
CA GLU A 160 17.35 17.31 0.85
C GLU A 160 17.36 18.24 2.08
N ARG A 161 16.71 17.84 3.18
CA ARG A 161 16.72 18.56 4.46
C ARG A 161 18.11 18.61 5.08
N ASN A 162 18.37 19.71 5.78
CA ASN A 162 19.65 20.01 6.45
C ASN A 162 19.46 20.40 7.93
N ASP A 163 18.29 20.14 8.49
CA ASP A 163 17.87 20.50 9.84
C ASP A 163 17.79 19.29 10.79
N PHE A 164 18.27 18.13 10.35
CA PHE A 164 18.43 16.96 11.22
C PHE A 164 19.66 17.11 12.11
N THR A 165 19.56 16.61 13.35
CA THR A 165 20.75 16.44 14.19
C THR A 165 21.49 15.17 13.77
N ALA A 166 22.65 14.89 14.41
CA ALA A 166 23.37 13.63 14.18
C ALA A 166 22.50 12.37 14.37
N ARG A 167 21.48 12.42 15.24
CA ARG A 167 20.54 11.31 15.41
C ARG A 167 19.65 11.14 14.16
N GLY A 168 19.04 12.23 13.69
CA GLY A 168 18.23 12.22 12.48
C GLY A 168 19.03 11.83 11.24
N GLU A 169 20.29 12.28 11.13
CA GLU A 169 21.19 11.88 10.04
C GLU A 169 21.44 10.37 10.01
N ASN A 170 21.78 9.76 11.15
CA ASN A 170 21.93 8.31 11.23
C ASN A 170 20.64 7.57 10.81
N LYS A 171 19.48 8.06 11.26
CA LYS A 171 18.18 7.48 10.88
C LYS A 171 17.91 7.61 9.38
N ARG A 172 18.33 8.72 8.77
CA ARG A 172 18.21 8.96 7.32
C ARG A 172 19.08 7.99 6.52
N GLU A 173 20.29 7.69 6.99
CA GLU A 173 21.16 6.69 6.38
C GLU A 173 20.57 5.27 6.48
N GLU A 174 20.02 4.91 7.64
CA GLU A 174 19.30 3.63 7.81
C GLU A 174 18.11 3.51 6.84
N LEU A 175 17.33 4.58 6.70
CA LEU A 175 16.22 4.64 5.76
C LEU A 175 16.70 4.52 4.31
N ALA A 176 17.78 5.21 3.93
CA ALA A 176 18.36 5.12 2.60
C ALA A 176 18.79 3.68 2.27
N ALA A 177 19.50 3.02 3.19
CA ALA A 177 19.94 1.64 3.01
C ALA A 177 18.75 0.67 2.87
N PHE A 178 17.67 0.89 3.63
CA PHE A 178 16.44 0.12 3.48
C PHE A 178 15.79 0.32 2.11
N LEU A 179 15.71 1.56 1.61
CA LEU A 179 15.11 1.87 0.30
C LEU A 179 15.92 1.24 -0.84
N GLU A 180 17.25 1.22 -0.76
CA GLU A 180 18.09 0.51 -1.71
C GLU A 180 17.84 -1.01 -1.70
N ASP A 181 17.63 -1.60 -0.53
CA ASP A 181 17.28 -3.01 -0.46
C ASP A 181 15.89 -3.30 -1.01
N LEU A 182 14.92 -2.45 -0.70
CA LEU A 182 13.55 -2.52 -1.21
C LEU A 182 13.53 -2.43 -2.74
N GLU A 183 14.36 -1.57 -3.34
CA GLU A 183 14.56 -1.48 -4.79
C GLU A 183 15.10 -2.80 -5.36
N ARG A 184 16.13 -3.39 -4.74
CA ARG A 184 16.66 -4.70 -5.18
C ARG A 184 15.61 -5.81 -5.06
N GLN A 185 14.80 -5.79 -4.01
CA GLN A 185 13.72 -6.76 -3.82
C GLN A 185 12.61 -6.58 -4.87
N ALA A 186 12.24 -5.33 -5.19
CA ALA A 186 11.25 -5.02 -6.22
C ALA A 186 11.70 -5.55 -7.59
N THR A 187 12.93 -5.27 -8.00
CA THR A 187 13.50 -5.79 -9.27
C THR A 187 13.44 -7.31 -9.33
N LYS A 188 13.90 -8.01 -8.28
CA LYS A 188 13.83 -9.48 -8.22
C LYS A 188 12.40 -10.01 -8.31
N PHE A 189 11.45 -9.32 -7.67
CA PHE A 189 10.04 -9.69 -7.71
C PHE A 189 9.47 -9.57 -9.12
N GLU A 190 9.75 -8.47 -9.82
CA GLU A 190 9.32 -8.27 -11.21
C GLU A 190 9.88 -9.34 -12.15
N GLU A 191 11.18 -9.64 -12.06
CA GLU A 191 11.81 -10.71 -12.83
C GLU A 191 11.18 -12.09 -12.57
N MET A 192 10.79 -12.39 -11.34
CA MET A 192 10.08 -13.62 -11.00
C MET A 192 8.67 -13.64 -11.59
N ARG A 193 7.92 -12.53 -11.48
CA ARG A 193 6.57 -12.38 -12.03
C ARG A 193 6.59 -12.57 -13.54
N ASP A 194 7.48 -11.89 -14.24
CA ASP A 194 7.54 -11.89 -15.70
C ASP A 194 7.95 -13.26 -16.25
N ARG A 195 8.90 -13.94 -15.58
CA ARG A 195 9.22 -15.35 -15.89
C ARG A 195 8.02 -16.28 -15.70
N SER A 196 7.22 -16.06 -14.66
CA SER A 196 6.00 -16.85 -14.42
C SER A 196 4.96 -16.63 -15.52
N LEU A 197 4.69 -15.36 -15.88
CA LEU A 197 3.77 -15.00 -16.95
C LEU A 197 4.21 -15.54 -18.31
N ALA A 198 5.51 -15.47 -18.63
CA ALA A 198 6.06 -16.04 -19.86
C ALA A 198 5.87 -17.56 -19.93
N ARG A 199 6.08 -18.27 -18.81
CA ARG A 199 5.83 -19.73 -18.73
C ARG A 199 4.36 -20.07 -18.91
N GLU A 200 3.44 -19.29 -18.35
CA GLU A 200 2.00 -19.49 -18.51
C GLU A 200 1.57 -19.26 -19.97
N ARG A 201 2.08 -18.20 -20.62
CA ARG A 201 1.84 -17.93 -22.05
C ARG A 201 2.32 -19.07 -22.94
N ALA A 202 3.57 -19.53 -22.76
CA ALA A 202 4.12 -20.65 -23.52
C ALA A 202 3.31 -21.95 -23.35
N LYS A 203 2.80 -22.22 -22.13
CA LYS A 203 1.92 -23.37 -21.88
C LYS A 203 0.55 -23.22 -22.55
N ALA A 204 -0.01 -22.01 -22.59
CA ALA A 204 -1.27 -21.75 -23.27
C ALA A 204 -1.14 -21.92 -24.79
N GLU A 205 -0.06 -21.39 -25.38
CA GLU A 205 0.28 -21.55 -26.80
C GLU A 205 0.47 -23.03 -27.17
N ALA A 206 1.22 -23.79 -26.36
CA ALA A 206 1.44 -25.21 -26.59
C ALA A 206 0.18 -26.09 -26.44
N ARG A 207 -0.85 -25.61 -25.74
CA ARG A 207 -2.17 -26.28 -25.64
C ARG A 207 -3.11 -25.90 -26.78
N ALA A 208 -2.85 -24.78 -27.43
CA ALA A 208 -3.65 -24.26 -28.54
C ALA A 208 -3.14 -24.75 -29.92
N SER A 209 -1.87 -25.18 -29.99
CA SER A 209 -1.27 -25.90 -31.13
C SER A 209 -1.56 -27.39 -31.07
#